data_AF-A0A1Q8VJE6-F1
#
_entry.id   AF-A0A1Q8VJE6-F1
#
_cell.length_a   1.000
_cell.length_b   1.000
_cell.length_c   1.000
_cell.angle_alpha   90.00
_cell.angle_beta   90.00
_cell.angle_gamma   90.00
#
_symmetry.space_group_name_H-M   'P 1'
#
loop_
_entity.id
_entity.type
_entity.pdbx_description
1 polymer ?
#
loop_
_entity_poly.entity_id
_entity_poly.type
_entity_poly.pdbx_seq_one_letter_code
_entity_poly.pdbx_strand_id
1 'polypeptide(L)'
;MSAENLSEQEAFERFEGMLRDWLRDSGGTRIDIDYHAIHRTGFITNWLTIDGQRKTVRLPAKINFARTDVHEAQVDAHRGAWTYSHLWMEASDGVLHQESDWMREPVINGELMSEQDAAVELRIHPRDPEFIPQWMATKAAAFHKKEEARARRRQRDRARRERKKAEAAQAAQETEASSDQDR
;
A
#
# COMPACT_ATOMS: atom_id res chain seq x y z
N MET A 1 -5.98 -6.04 -16.53
CA MET A 1 -6.84 -4.84 -16.47
C MET A 1 -5.90 -3.68 -16.71
N SER A 2 -5.87 -3.13 -17.92
CA SER A 2 -5.14 -1.89 -18.19
C SER A 2 -5.87 -0.79 -17.45
N ALA A 3 -5.27 -0.26 -16.38
CA ALA A 3 -5.69 1.03 -15.85
C ALA A 3 -5.53 2.02 -17.00
N GLU A 4 -6.62 2.67 -17.41
CA GLU A 4 -6.48 3.92 -18.14
C GLU A 4 -5.59 4.80 -17.26
N ASN A 5 -4.43 5.22 -17.76
CA ASN A 5 -3.60 6.20 -17.04
C ASN A 5 -4.32 7.55 -17.15
N LEU A 6 -5.32 7.73 -16.29
CA LEU A 6 -6.02 9.01 -16.14
C LEU A 6 -5.03 10.02 -15.57
N SER A 7 -5.09 11.26 -16.05
CA SER A 7 -4.48 12.37 -15.35
C SER A 7 -5.12 12.54 -13.96
N GLU A 8 -4.41 13.21 -13.05
CA GLU A 8 -4.96 13.59 -11.73
C GLU A 8 -6.32 14.26 -11.85
N GLN A 9 -6.44 15.22 -12.77
CA GLN A 9 -7.68 15.96 -12.99
C GLN A 9 -8.81 15.06 -13.49
N GLU A 10 -8.56 14.20 -14.49
CA GLU A 10 -9.58 13.29 -15.02
C GLU A 10 -10.05 12.28 -13.97
N ALA A 11 -9.14 11.74 -13.16
CA ALA A 11 -9.49 10.84 -12.06
C ALA A 11 -10.36 11.55 -11.02
N PHE A 12 -9.99 12.78 -10.65
CA PHE A 12 -10.72 13.59 -9.67
C PHE A 12 -12.11 13.96 -10.16
N GLU A 13 -12.25 14.49 -11.38
CA GLU A 13 -13.53 14.87 -11.99
C GLU A 13 -14.45 13.66 -12.18
N ARG A 14 -13.90 12.51 -12.59
CA ARG A 14 -14.65 11.25 -12.69
C ARG A 14 -15.20 10.83 -11.34
N PHE A 15 -14.36 10.83 -10.30
CA PHE A 15 -14.80 10.46 -8.96
C PHE A 15 -15.82 11.45 -8.40
N GLU A 16 -15.60 12.75 -8.59
CA GLU A 16 -16.52 13.82 -8.21
C GLU A 16 -17.91 13.61 -8.84
N GLY A 17 -17.98 13.45 -10.16
CA GLY A 17 -19.27 13.27 -10.86
C GLY A 17 -20.03 12.04 -10.37
N MET A 18 -19.33 10.91 -10.19
CA MET A 18 -19.93 9.68 -9.69
C MET A 18 -20.41 9.81 -8.23
N LEU A 19 -19.66 10.52 -7.38
CA LEU A 19 -20.03 10.75 -6.00
C LEU A 19 -21.20 11.72 -5.88
N ARG A 20 -21.23 12.77 -6.70
CA ARG A 20 -22.34 13.75 -6.79
C ARG A 20 -23.64 13.06 -7.16
N ASP A 21 -23.62 12.23 -8.21
CA ASP A 21 -24.80 11.48 -8.63
C ASP A 21 -25.29 10.55 -7.52
N TRP A 22 -24.37 9.82 -6.89
CA TRP A 22 -24.72 8.93 -5.79
C TRP A 22 -25.27 9.66 -4.57
N LEU A 23 -24.68 10.80 -4.19
CA LEU A 23 -25.12 11.59 -3.04
C LEU A 23 -26.54 12.09 -3.26
N ARG A 24 -26.84 12.65 -4.44
CA ARG A 24 -28.20 13.05 -4.85
C ARG A 24 -29.19 11.89 -4.73
N ASP A 25 -28.84 10.72 -5.27
CA ASP A 25 -29.73 9.55 -5.28
C ASP A 25 -29.89 8.92 -3.88
N SER A 26 -28.93 9.13 -2.98
CA SER A 26 -28.97 8.61 -1.61
C SER A 26 -29.90 9.39 -0.66
N GLY A 27 -30.31 10.61 -1.06
CA GLY A 27 -31.04 11.54 -0.20
C GLY A 27 -30.19 12.16 0.93
N GLY A 28 -28.87 12.00 0.89
CA GLY A 28 -27.95 12.61 1.86
C GLY A 28 -27.61 14.05 1.52
N THR A 29 -27.31 14.81 2.57
CA THR A 29 -26.91 16.22 2.45
C THR A 29 -25.40 16.38 2.38
N ARG A 30 -24.63 15.46 2.98
CA ARG A 30 -23.16 15.49 3.01
C ARG A 30 -22.58 14.08 3.00
N ILE A 31 -21.47 13.88 2.30
CA ILE A 31 -20.61 12.70 2.42
C ILE A 31 -19.22 13.12 2.87
N ASP A 32 -18.67 12.43 3.86
CA ASP A 32 -17.27 12.54 4.28
C ASP A 32 -16.58 11.18 4.09
N ILE A 33 -15.34 11.20 3.61
CA ILE A 33 -14.53 10.02 3.33
C ILE A 33 -13.19 10.19 4.01
N ASP A 34 -12.97 9.41 5.06
CA ASP A 34 -11.66 9.27 5.69
C ASP A 34 -10.90 8.15 4.98
N TYR A 35 -9.81 8.48 4.30
CA TYR A 35 -9.00 7.52 3.55
C TYR A 35 -7.60 7.45 4.13
N HIS A 36 -7.29 6.38 4.87
CA HIS A 36 -5.93 6.00 5.21
C HIS A 36 -5.35 5.10 4.11
N ALA A 37 -4.17 5.44 3.59
CA ALA A 37 -3.55 4.71 2.49
C ALA A 37 -2.08 4.38 2.78
N ILE A 38 -1.64 3.23 2.30
CA ILE A 38 -0.25 2.78 2.36
C ILE A 38 0.00 1.75 1.28
N HIS A 39 1.05 1.92 0.48
CA HIS A 39 1.35 1.14 -0.70
C HIS A 39 0.13 0.93 -1.62
N ARG A 40 -0.44 -0.26 -1.66
CA ARG A 40 -1.65 -0.61 -2.43
C ARG A 40 -2.88 -0.85 -1.56
N THR A 41 -2.74 -0.70 -0.25
CA THR A 41 -3.79 -0.96 0.73
C THR A 41 -4.35 0.35 1.25
N GLY A 42 -5.64 0.34 1.58
CA GLY A 42 -6.26 1.45 2.29
C GLY A 42 -7.30 0.99 3.29
N PHE A 43 -7.56 1.85 4.27
CA PHE A 43 -8.70 1.76 5.16
C PHE A 43 -9.56 3.01 4.98
N ILE A 44 -10.80 2.80 4.54
CA ILE A 44 -11.69 3.87 4.15
C ILE A 44 -12.96 3.83 5.00
N THR A 45 -13.31 4.96 5.59
CA THR A 45 -14.59 5.14 6.29
C THR A 45 -15.39 6.19 5.56
N ASN A 46 -16.58 5.82 5.06
CA ASN A 46 -17.51 6.75 4.44
C ASN A 46 -18.63 7.08 5.43
N TRP A 47 -18.90 8.36 5.60
CA TRP A 47 -19.92 8.88 6.49
C TRP A 47 -20.94 9.70 5.71
N LEU A 48 -22.18 9.24 5.69
CA LEU A 48 -23.29 9.95 5.08
C LEU A 48 -24.08 10.71 6.16
N THR A 49 -24.35 11.98 5.90
CA THR A 49 -25.27 12.78 6.70
C THR A 49 -26.62 12.85 6.02
N ILE A 50 -27.69 12.47 6.73
CA ILE A 50 -29.09 12.61 6.32
C ILE A 50 -29.82 13.26 7.47
N ASP A 51 -30.55 14.36 7.23
CA ASP A 51 -31.32 15.08 8.25
C ASP A 51 -30.50 15.41 9.52
N GLY A 52 -29.23 15.79 9.34
CA GLY A 52 -28.30 16.09 10.44
C GLY A 52 -27.74 14.87 11.18
N GLN A 53 -28.15 13.65 10.83
CA GLN A 53 -27.64 12.41 11.41
C GLN A 53 -26.52 11.82 10.54
N ARG A 54 -25.36 11.57 11.16
CA ARG A 54 -24.19 10.97 10.51
C ARG A 54 -24.16 9.46 10.74
N LYS A 55 -24.04 8.68 9.66
CA LYS A 55 -23.94 7.21 9.69
C LYS A 55 -22.89 6.68 8.73
N THR A 56 -22.29 5.54 9.04
CA THR A 56 -21.37 4.88 8.10
C THR A 56 -22.14 4.25 6.95
N VAL A 57 -21.56 4.30 5.75
CA VAL A 57 -22.15 3.74 4.53
C VAL A 57 -21.12 2.99 3.69
N ARG A 58 -21.61 2.08 2.84
CA ARG A 58 -20.80 1.43 1.81
C ARG A 58 -21.13 2.05 0.46
N LEU A 59 -20.12 2.61 -0.19
CA LEU A 59 -20.25 3.09 -1.57
C LEU A 59 -20.27 1.90 -2.55
N PRO A 60 -20.99 2.02 -3.68
CA PRO A 60 -20.92 1.08 -4.78
C PRO A 60 -19.47 0.82 -5.25
N ALA A 61 -19.18 -0.42 -5.68
CA ALA A 61 -17.83 -0.82 -6.09
C ALA A 61 -17.21 0.10 -7.15
N LYS A 62 -17.99 0.52 -8.16
CA LYS A 62 -17.54 1.46 -9.20
C LYS A 62 -17.03 2.80 -8.64
N ILE A 63 -17.65 3.31 -7.59
CA ILE A 63 -17.25 4.57 -6.93
C ILE A 63 -15.98 4.33 -6.10
N ASN A 64 -15.88 3.18 -5.44
CA ASN A 64 -14.66 2.81 -4.73
C ASN A 64 -13.44 2.70 -5.65
N PHE A 65 -13.60 2.16 -6.87
CA PHE A 65 -12.51 2.11 -7.85
C PHE A 65 -12.12 3.49 -8.34
N ALA A 66 -13.07 4.35 -8.68
CA ALA A 66 -12.77 5.73 -9.07
C ALA A 66 -12.02 6.50 -7.96
N ARG A 67 -12.35 6.27 -6.68
CA ARG A 67 -11.57 6.82 -5.55
C ARG A 67 -10.12 6.30 -5.53
N THR A 68 -9.92 5.02 -5.81
CA THR A 68 -8.56 4.44 -5.89
C THR A 68 -7.79 5.06 -7.05
N ASP A 69 -8.44 5.29 -8.19
CA ASP A 69 -7.81 5.97 -9.34
C ASP A 69 -7.35 7.39 -8.95
N VAL A 70 -8.12 8.13 -8.13
CA VAL A 70 -7.67 9.43 -7.58
C VAL A 70 -6.38 9.29 -6.77
N HIS A 71 -6.30 8.31 -5.86
CA HIS A 71 -5.10 8.08 -5.05
C HIS A 71 -3.88 7.76 -5.91
N GLU A 72 -4.04 6.91 -6.93
CA GLU A 72 -2.96 6.52 -7.83
C GLU A 72 -2.52 7.67 -8.75
N ALA A 73 -3.46 8.50 -9.23
CA ALA A 73 -3.15 9.63 -10.10
C ALA A 73 -2.49 10.81 -9.36
N GLN A 74 -2.68 10.90 -8.03
CA GLN A 74 -2.11 11.95 -7.16
C GLN A 74 -0.74 11.62 -6.57
N VAL A 75 -0.10 10.54 -7.02
CA VAL A 75 1.26 10.20 -6.58
C VAL A 75 2.23 11.29 -7.06
N ASP A 76 2.81 12.02 -6.11
CA ASP A 76 3.79 13.06 -6.39
C ASP A 76 5.21 12.47 -6.53
N ALA A 77 6.00 13.00 -7.47
CA ALA A 77 7.34 12.48 -7.76
C ALA A 77 8.35 12.70 -6.62
N HIS A 78 8.13 13.70 -5.77
CA HIS A 78 9.01 14.09 -4.66
C HIS A 78 8.47 13.65 -3.31
N ARG A 79 7.15 13.78 -3.10
CA ARG A 79 6.49 13.46 -1.83
C ARG A 79 5.93 12.04 -1.77
N GLY A 80 5.86 11.36 -2.91
CA GLY A 80 5.17 10.08 -3.05
C GLY A 80 3.65 10.22 -2.92
N ALA A 81 2.98 9.12 -2.59
CA ALA A 81 1.55 9.10 -2.33
C ALA A 81 1.22 9.74 -0.97
N TRP A 82 0.10 10.45 -0.87
CA TRP A 82 -0.41 10.84 0.45
C TRP A 82 -0.83 9.58 1.24
N THR A 83 -0.71 9.64 2.57
CA THR A 83 -1.00 8.52 3.48
C THR A 83 -2.32 8.70 4.23
N TYR A 84 -2.86 9.91 4.22
CA TYR A 84 -4.22 10.20 4.65
C TYR A 84 -4.85 11.25 3.74
N SER A 85 -6.13 11.09 3.44
CA SER A 85 -6.92 12.14 2.83
C SER A 85 -8.32 12.15 3.43
N HIS A 86 -8.80 13.35 3.76
CA HIS A 86 -10.21 13.61 4.02
C HIS A 86 -10.82 14.20 2.76
N LEU A 87 -11.81 13.52 2.19
CA LEU A 87 -12.60 14.03 1.07
C LEU A 87 -14.02 14.29 1.54
N TRP A 88 -14.65 15.36 1.07
CA TRP A 88 -16.05 15.63 1.38
C TRP A 88 -16.79 16.34 0.26
N MET A 89 -18.11 16.18 0.26
CA MET A 89 -18.99 16.85 -0.69
C MET A 89 -20.31 17.15 0.00
N GLU A 90 -20.81 18.37 -0.21
CA GLU A 90 -22.16 18.77 0.15
C GLU A 90 -23.08 18.61 -1.06
N ALA A 91 -24.33 18.20 -0.83
CA ALA A 91 -25.32 18.05 -1.91
C ALA A 91 -25.72 19.41 -2.51
N SER A 92 -25.54 20.51 -1.77
CA SER A 92 -25.93 21.85 -2.19
C SER A 92 -25.03 22.45 -3.28
N ASP A 93 -23.73 22.17 -3.25
CA ASP A 93 -22.77 22.62 -4.28
C ASP A 93 -22.37 21.48 -5.23
N GLY A 94 -22.43 20.23 -4.75
CA GLY A 94 -21.99 19.06 -5.50
C GLY A 94 -20.50 19.07 -5.81
N VAL A 95 -19.69 19.85 -5.10
CA VAL A 95 -18.24 19.96 -5.33
C VAL A 95 -17.51 19.00 -4.41
N LEU A 96 -16.55 18.26 -4.97
CA LEU A 96 -15.66 17.41 -4.18
C LEU A 96 -14.52 18.27 -3.64
N HIS A 97 -14.38 18.27 -2.33
CA HIS A 97 -13.27 18.88 -1.63
C HIS A 97 -12.33 17.79 -1.10
N GLN A 98 -11.05 18.14 -0.99
CA GLN A 98 -10.01 17.23 -0.53
C GLN A 98 -8.95 17.96 0.29
N GLU A 99 -8.61 17.38 1.44
CA GLU A 99 -7.43 17.72 2.22
C GLU A 99 -6.58 16.46 2.42
N SER A 100 -5.30 16.52 2.04
CA SER A 100 -4.38 15.37 2.05
C SER A 100 -3.15 15.63 2.90
N ASP A 101 -2.69 14.57 3.57
CA ASP A 101 -1.52 14.56 4.43
C ASP A 101 -0.57 13.43 4.00
N TRP A 102 0.66 13.81 3.69
CA TRP A 102 1.74 12.90 3.30
C TRP A 102 2.57 12.41 4.49
N MET A 103 2.52 13.13 5.62
CA MET A 103 3.41 12.95 6.76
C MET A 103 2.74 12.16 7.89
N ARG A 104 1.40 12.11 7.93
CA ARG A 104 0.65 11.35 8.92
C ARG A 104 0.85 9.85 8.78
N GLU A 105 1.02 9.18 9.91
CA GLU A 105 1.00 7.72 9.94
C GLU A 105 -0.44 7.20 9.74
N PRO A 106 -0.69 6.33 8.75
CA PRO A 106 -2.01 5.78 8.52
C PRO A 106 -2.40 4.77 9.61
N VAL A 107 -3.69 4.75 9.93
CA VAL A 107 -4.28 3.80 10.88
C VAL A 107 -5.23 2.89 10.12
N ILE A 108 -4.92 1.61 10.07
CA ILE A 108 -5.69 0.60 9.32
C ILE A 108 -6.27 -0.39 10.32
N ASN A 109 -7.61 -0.52 10.36
CA ASN A 109 -8.31 -1.34 11.34
C ASN A 109 -7.95 -1.03 12.81
N GLY A 110 -7.63 0.23 13.13
CA GLY A 110 -7.20 0.63 14.47
C GLY A 110 -5.74 0.32 14.80
N GLU A 111 -4.99 -0.26 13.86
CA GLU A 111 -3.58 -0.59 14.04
C GLU A 111 -2.68 0.37 13.24
N LEU A 112 -1.50 0.64 13.79
CA LEU A 112 -0.43 1.38 13.11
C LEU A 112 0.27 0.48 12.10
N MET A 113 0.92 1.10 11.11
CA MET A 113 1.55 0.34 10.03
C MET A 113 2.70 -0.54 10.47
N SER A 114 2.94 -1.66 9.78
CA SER A 114 4.11 -2.48 10.06
C SER A 114 5.40 -1.87 9.49
N GLU A 115 6.53 -2.38 9.95
CA GLU A 115 7.84 -2.04 9.37
C GLU A 115 7.93 -2.36 7.87
N GLN A 116 7.31 -3.49 7.47
CA GLN A 116 7.27 -3.91 6.08
C GLN A 116 6.44 -2.94 5.24
N ASP A 117 5.31 -2.47 5.74
CA ASP A 117 4.44 -1.55 5.00
C ASP A 117 5.16 -0.24 4.67
N ALA A 118 5.89 0.33 5.64
CA ALA A 118 6.68 1.55 5.43
C ALA A 118 7.79 1.34 4.37
N ALA A 119 8.50 0.21 4.41
CA ALA A 119 9.53 -0.09 3.43
C ALA A 119 8.97 -0.36 2.02
N VAL A 120 7.80 -1.01 1.94
CA VAL A 120 7.12 -1.27 0.66
C VAL A 120 6.56 0.03 0.08
N GLU A 121 6.01 0.91 0.92
CA GLU A 121 5.55 2.24 0.52
C GLU A 121 6.68 3.03 -0.14
N LEU A 122 7.84 3.19 0.52
CA LEU A 122 8.98 3.91 -0.07
C LEU A 122 9.54 3.27 -1.35
N ARG A 123 9.31 1.97 -1.55
CA ARG A 123 9.72 1.28 -2.78
C ARG A 123 8.75 1.55 -3.93
N ILE A 124 7.45 1.64 -3.65
CA ILE A 124 6.41 1.82 -4.67
C ILE A 124 6.23 3.32 -4.98
N HIS A 125 6.27 4.16 -3.95
CA HIS A 125 6.15 5.61 -4.01
C HIS A 125 7.41 6.24 -3.38
N PRO A 126 8.52 6.33 -4.14
CA PRO A 126 9.74 6.97 -3.67
C PRO A 126 9.48 8.40 -3.21
N ARG A 127 10.24 8.83 -2.20
CA ARG A 127 10.17 10.18 -1.64
C ARG A 127 11.55 10.76 -1.49
N ASP A 128 11.68 12.06 -1.68
CA ASP A 128 12.90 12.77 -1.31
C ASP A 128 13.08 12.75 0.22
N PRO A 129 14.33 12.74 0.72
CA PRO A 129 14.59 12.58 2.15
C PRO A 129 13.85 13.55 3.07
N GLU A 130 13.57 14.78 2.61
CA GLU A 130 12.83 15.79 3.40
C GLU A 130 11.33 15.49 3.55
N PHE A 131 10.76 14.69 2.64
CA PHE A 131 9.34 14.28 2.65
C PHE A 131 9.13 12.88 3.25
N ILE A 132 10.17 12.28 3.83
CA ILE A 132 10.05 11.03 4.58
C ILE A 132 9.75 11.36 6.04
N PRO A 133 8.53 11.09 6.53
CA PRO A 133 8.22 11.32 7.93
C PRO A 133 9.01 10.36 8.84
N GLN A 134 9.32 10.81 10.05
CA GLN A 134 10.18 10.08 11.00
C GLN A 134 9.70 8.64 11.27
N TRP A 135 8.38 8.44 11.39
CA TRP A 135 7.80 7.11 11.61
C TRP A 135 8.13 6.15 10.46
N MET A 136 8.06 6.64 9.21
CA MET A 136 8.30 5.85 8.01
C MET A 136 9.78 5.52 7.87
N ALA A 137 10.65 6.51 8.09
CA ALA A 137 12.11 6.30 8.09
C ALA A 137 12.53 5.25 9.12
N THR A 138 12.03 5.38 10.35
CA THR A 138 12.35 4.46 11.46
C THR A 138 11.91 3.03 11.14
N LYS A 139 10.69 2.86 10.63
CA LYS A 139 10.11 1.57 10.28
C LYS A 139 10.78 0.91 9.08
N ALA A 140 11.07 1.68 8.03
CA ALA A 140 11.78 1.17 6.87
C ALA A 140 13.22 0.72 7.22
N ALA A 141 13.95 1.50 8.03
CA ALA A 141 15.28 1.12 8.50
C ALA A 141 15.25 -0.19 9.33
N ALA A 142 14.26 -0.34 10.21
CA ALA A 142 14.07 -1.57 10.98
C ALA A 142 13.78 -2.78 10.08
N PHE A 143 12.94 -2.61 9.06
CA PHE A 143 12.65 -3.65 8.07
C PHE A 143 13.91 -4.08 7.31
N HIS A 144 14.68 -3.13 6.78
CA HIS A 144 15.91 -3.43 6.03
C HIS A 144 16.92 -4.20 6.89
N LYS A 145 17.10 -3.79 8.15
CA LYS A 145 17.96 -4.53 9.10
C LYS A 145 17.51 -5.99 9.29
N LYS A 146 16.20 -6.22 9.42
CA LYS A 146 15.63 -7.58 9.53
C LYS A 146 15.82 -8.38 8.23
N GLU A 147 15.61 -7.76 7.08
CA GLU A 147 15.79 -8.42 5.78
C GLU A 147 17.25 -8.77 5.50
N GLU A 148 18.20 -7.91 5.85
CA GLU A 148 19.62 -8.24 5.77
C GLU A 148 19.99 -9.43 6.66
N ALA A 149 19.50 -9.44 7.90
CA ALA A 149 19.74 -10.56 8.82
C ALA A 149 19.16 -11.87 8.27
N ARG A 150 17.95 -11.82 7.70
CA ARG A 150 17.30 -12.95 7.02
C ARG A 150 18.09 -13.39 5.79
N ALA A 151 18.58 -12.47 4.97
CA ALA A 151 19.41 -12.75 3.80
C ALA A 151 20.72 -13.46 4.19
N ARG A 152 21.42 -12.97 5.23
CA ARG A 152 22.63 -13.62 5.76
C ARG A 152 22.35 -15.04 6.26
N ARG A 153 21.21 -15.25 6.94
CA ARG A 153 20.78 -16.60 7.34
C ARG A 153 20.55 -17.49 6.13
N ARG A 154 19.79 -17.02 5.13
CA ARG A 154 19.53 -17.76 3.88
C ARG A 154 20.83 -18.15 3.16
N GLN A 155 21.82 -17.25 3.14
CA GLN A 155 23.13 -17.52 2.54
C GLN A 155 23.89 -18.61 3.29
N ARG A 156 23.92 -18.57 4.63
CA ARG A 156 24.53 -19.63 5.46
C ARG A 156 23.85 -20.98 5.25
N ASP A 157 22.52 -20.99 5.19
CA ASP A 157 21.75 -22.21 4.98
C ASP A 157 22.02 -22.81 3.59
N ARG A 158 22.14 -21.97 2.54
CA ARG A 158 22.56 -22.40 1.20
C ARG A 158 23.98 -22.97 1.20
N ALA A 159 24.95 -22.26 1.79
CA ALA A 159 26.34 -22.71 1.86
C ALA A 159 26.47 -24.05 2.63
N ARG A 160 25.70 -24.23 3.71
CA ARG A 160 25.66 -25.50 4.44
C ARG A 160 25.12 -26.64 3.59
N ARG A 161 24.06 -26.40 2.81
CA ARG A 161 23.48 -27.40 1.89
C ARG A 161 24.44 -27.77 0.78
N GLU A 162 25.13 -26.80 0.18
CA GLU A 162 26.13 -27.06 -0.86
C GLU A 162 27.32 -27.84 -0.32
N ARG A 163 27.84 -27.51 0.88
CA ARG A 163 28.89 -28.31 1.53
C ARG A 163 28.47 -29.76 1.76
N LYS A 164 27.28 -29.96 2.35
CA LYS A 164 26.74 -31.31 2.58
C LYS A 164 26.54 -32.09 1.28
N LYS A 165 26.13 -31.41 0.20
CA LYS A 165 25.96 -32.01 -1.13
C LYS A 165 27.32 -32.39 -1.74
N ALA A 166 28.33 -31.54 -1.61
CA ALA A 166 29.69 -31.82 -2.07
C ALA A 166 30.32 -32.99 -1.30
N GLU A 167 30.20 -33.01 0.03
CA GLU A 167 30.66 -34.10 0.89
C GLU A 167 29.99 -35.43 0.52
N ALA A 168 28.68 -35.42 0.27
CA ALA A 168 27.95 -36.63 -0.16
C ALA A 168 28.37 -37.10 -1.56
N ALA A 169 28.64 -36.17 -2.49
CA ALA A 169 29.12 -36.51 -3.83
C ALA A 169 30.55 -37.10 -3.79
N GLN A 170 31.42 -36.55 -2.95
CA GLN A 170 32.76 -37.11 -2.71
C GLN A 170 32.67 -38.52 -2.12
N ALA A 171 31.86 -38.71 -1.07
CA ALA A 171 31.68 -40.03 -0.47
C ALA A 171 31.11 -41.06 -1.47
N ALA A 172 30.21 -40.65 -2.36
CA ALA A 172 29.69 -41.53 -3.42
C ALA A 172 30.78 -41.92 -4.42
N GLN A 173 31.60 -40.96 -4.88
CA GLN A 173 32.73 -41.22 -5.78
C GLN A 173 33.77 -42.13 -5.14
N GLU A 174 34.10 -41.94 -3.85
CA GLU A 174 35.01 -42.81 -3.11
C GLU A 174 34.46 -44.23 -2.96
N THR A 175 33.14 -44.37 -2.74
CA THR A 175 32.48 -45.68 -2.64
C THR A 175 32.49 -46.42 -3.98
N GLU A 176 32.19 -45.73 -5.09
CA GLU A 176 32.23 -46.28 -6.44
C GLU A 176 33.67 -46.69 -6.84
N ALA A 177 34.66 -45.83 -6.59
CA ALA A 177 36.06 -46.12 -6.89
C ALA A 177 36.63 -47.32 -6.09
N SER A 178 36.21 -47.47 -4.84
CA SER A 178 36.58 -48.63 -4.02
C SER A 178 35.94 -49.93 -4.55
N SER A 179 34.70 -49.88 -5.03
CA SER A 179 33.99 -51.04 -5.56
C SER A 179 34.50 -51.54 -6.93
N ASP A 180 35.13 -50.68 -7.73
CA ASP A 180 35.76 -51.05 -9.02
C ASP A 180 37.19 -51.60 -8.84
N GLN A 181 37.86 -51.36 -7.70
CA GLN A 181 39.17 -51.94 -7.40
C GLN A 181 39.11 -53.38 -6.87
N ASP A 182 37.96 -53.81 -6.37
CA ASP A 182 37.72 -55.18 -5.84
C ASP A 182 37.08 -56.12 -6.89
N ARG A 183 37.07 -55.74 -8.18
CA ARG A 183 36.51 -56.51 -9.30
C ARG A 183 37.58 -56.97 -10.27
#